data_AF-A0A7C1XXE4-F1
#
_entry.id   AF-A0A7C1XXE4-F1
#
_cell.length_a   1.000
_cell.length_b   1.000
_cell.length_c   1.000
_cell.angle_alpha   90.00
_cell.angle_beta   90.00
_cell.angle_gamma   90.00
#
_symmetry.space_group_name_H-M   'P 1'
#
loop_
_entity.id
_entity.type
_entity.pdbx_description
1 polymer ?
#
loop_
_entity_poly.entity_id
_entity_poly.type
_entity_poly.pdbx_seq_one_letter_code
_entity_poly.pdbx_strand_id
1 'polypeptide(L)'
;DTYYVVAHFHYTMSMGALFSIFAGWYYWIGKMSGKPYPQFVSKLHFWLTFIGVNVIFFPQHFLGLAGMPRRIPDYPDAYALWNYVSTVGYMIAGAGALVFLYGVFLTLRSKERVGDNQWGASATTLEWTLSSPPPFHQFNTLPKIK
;
A
#
# COMPACT_ATOMS: atom_id res chain seq x y z
N ASP A 1 -10.68 23.29 12.70
CA ASP A 1 -11.43 22.06 12.34
C ASP A 1 -11.98 22.12 10.91
N THR A 2 -11.10 22.19 9.93
CA THR A 2 -11.47 22.17 8.50
C THR A 2 -10.93 20.91 7.83
N TYR A 3 -11.21 20.74 6.54
CA TYR A 3 -10.61 19.70 5.71
C TYR A 3 -9.07 19.73 5.69
N TYR A 4 -8.42 20.81 6.14
CA TYR A 4 -6.96 20.88 6.23
C TYR A 4 -6.41 19.84 7.21
N VAL A 5 -7.05 19.69 8.38
CA VAL A 5 -6.66 18.69 9.38
C VAL A 5 -6.92 17.28 8.87
N VAL A 6 -8.02 17.09 8.11
CA VAL A 6 -8.33 15.81 7.47
C VAL A 6 -7.23 15.46 6.46
N ALA A 7 -6.88 16.37 5.56
CA ALA A 7 -5.85 16.18 4.55
C ALA A 7 -4.49 15.89 5.18
N HIS A 8 -4.07 16.69 6.17
CA HIS A 8 -2.81 16.51 6.88
C HIS A 8 -2.72 15.13 7.54
N PHE A 9 -3.73 14.71 8.30
CA PHE A 9 -3.75 13.42 8.98
C PHE A 9 -3.66 12.25 8.00
N HIS A 10 -4.40 12.32 6.89
CA HIS A 10 -4.35 11.27 5.89
C HIS A 10 -2.98 11.20 5.21
N TYR A 11 -2.33 12.36 4.97
CA TYR A 11 -0.99 12.39 4.41
C TYR A 11 0.09 11.82 5.32
N THR A 12 0.09 12.21 6.59
CA THR A 12 1.19 11.88 7.49
C THR A 12 1.03 10.51 8.14
N MET A 13 -0.19 10.17 8.58
CA MET A 13 -0.42 8.94 9.34
C MET A 13 -1.02 7.84 8.47
N SER A 14 -2.14 8.12 7.78
CA SER A 14 -2.86 7.08 7.05
C SER A 14 -2.06 6.54 5.87
N MET A 15 -1.50 7.41 5.03
CA MET A 15 -0.71 6.99 3.87
C MET A 15 0.60 6.32 4.26
N GLY A 16 1.32 6.86 5.26
CA GLY A 16 2.54 6.23 5.77
C GLY A 16 2.31 4.79 6.24
N ALA A 17 1.26 4.57 7.04
CA ALA A 17 0.87 3.23 7.47
C ALA A 17 0.43 2.35 6.29
N LEU A 18 -0.42 2.84 5.40
CA LEU A 18 -0.94 2.09 4.25
C LEU A 18 0.17 1.62 3.30
N PHE A 19 1.07 2.52 2.90
CA PHE A 19 2.20 2.16 2.03
C PHE A 19 3.19 1.23 2.73
N SER A 20 3.39 1.37 4.05
CA SER A 20 4.25 0.44 4.81
C SER A 20 3.66 -0.97 4.85
N ILE A 21 2.34 -1.09 5.01
CA ILE A 21 1.64 -2.40 4.96
C ILE A 21 1.78 -3.02 3.57
N PHE A 22 1.59 -2.25 2.50
CA PHE A 22 1.77 -2.76 1.13
C PHE A 22 3.23 -3.11 0.82
N ALA A 23 4.19 -2.31 1.28
CA ALA A 23 5.61 -2.62 1.16
C ALA A 23 5.92 -3.92 1.88
N GLY A 24 5.44 -4.10 3.11
CA GLY A 24 5.57 -5.34 3.87
C GLY A 24 4.94 -6.53 3.15
N TRP A 25 3.75 -6.37 2.56
CA TRP A 25 3.13 -7.40 1.73
C TRP A 25 4.05 -7.82 0.58
N TYR A 26 4.51 -6.89 -0.27
CA TYR A 26 5.36 -7.25 -1.41
C TYR A 26 6.74 -7.77 -0.98
N TYR A 27 7.25 -7.31 0.15
CA TYR A 27 8.53 -7.74 0.70
C TYR A 27 8.47 -9.19 1.21
N TRP A 28 7.42 -9.56 1.95
CA TRP A 28 7.33 -10.85 2.65
C TRP A 28 6.35 -11.87 2.04
N ILE A 29 5.49 -11.53 1.08
CA ILE A 29 4.49 -12.50 0.57
C ILE A 29 5.14 -13.75 -0.03
N GLY A 30 6.25 -13.58 -0.77
CA GLY A 30 7.03 -14.71 -1.29
C GLY A 30 7.62 -15.55 -0.17
N LYS A 31 8.08 -14.92 0.91
CA LYS A 31 8.58 -15.63 2.09
C LYS A 31 7.50 -16.41 2.83
N MET A 32 6.33 -15.82 3.02
CA MET A 32 5.22 -16.43 3.77
C MET A 32 4.53 -17.56 2.98
N SER A 33 4.36 -17.39 1.66
CA SER A 33 3.59 -18.34 0.84
C SER A 33 4.47 -19.28 0.00
N GLY A 34 5.75 -18.92 -0.20
CA GLY A 34 6.63 -19.55 -1.18
C GLY A 34 6.23 -19.28 -2.63
N LYS A 35 5.35 -18.29 -2.91
CA LYS A 35 4.82 -18.01 -4.25
C LYS A 35 5.24 -16.63 -4.77
N PRO A 36 5.50 -16.49 -6.08
CA PRO A 36 5.82 -15.19 -6.66
C PRO A 36 4.55 -14.35 -6.82
N TYR A 37 4.72 -13.02 -6.72
CA TYR A 37 3.68 -12.06 -7.08
C TYR A 37 3.96 -11.45 -8.47
N PRO A 38 2.92 -11.15 -9.27
CA PRO A 38 3.10 -10.59 -10.60
C PRO A 38 3.61 -9.14 -10.58
N GLN A 39 4.82 -8.91 -11.09
CA GLN A 39 5.51 -7.62 -10.99
C GLN A 39 4.83 -6.47 -11.76
N PHE A 40 4.13 -6.78 -12.85
CA PHE A 40 3.35 -5.77 -13.57
C PHE A 40 2.16 -5.28 -12.74
N VAL A 41 1.41 -6.22 -12.15
CA VAL A 41 0.21 -5.92 -11.34
C VAL A 41 0.59 -5.18 -10.05
N SER A 42 1.71 -5.54 -9.42
CA SER A 42 2.20 -4.85 -8.21
C SER A 42 2.59 -3.39 -8.49
N LYS A 43 3.30 -3.14 -9.60
CA LYS A 43 3.63 -1.78 -10.05
C LYS A 43 2.39 -0.98 -10.42
N LEU A 44 1.43 -1.61 -11.11
CA LEU A 44 0.17 -0.98 -11.46
C LEU A 44 -0.61 -0.58 -10.20
N HIS A 45 -0.71 -1.48 -9.22
CA HIS A 45 -1.29 -1.18 -7.91
C HIS A 45 -0.58 0.02 -7.25
N PHE A 46 0.76 0.00 -7.20
CA PHE A 46 1.52 1.10 -6.60
C PHE A 46 1.17 2.44 -7.25
N TRP A 47 1.23 2.53 -8.58
CA TRP A 47 1.00 3.79 -9.28
C TRP A 47 -0.44 4.27 -9.19
N LEU A 48 -1.43 3.38 -9.31
CA LEU A 48 -2.84 3.74 -9.13
C LEU A 48 -3.10 4.24 -7.71
N THR A 49 -2.63 3.52 -6.70
CA THR A 49 -2.78 3.93 -5.30
C THR A 49 -2.08 5.25 -5.06
N PHE A 50 -0.81 5.41 -5.47
CA PHE A 50 -0.02 6.63 -5.28
C PHE A 50 -0.64 7.86 -5.95
N ILE A 51 -1.06 7.75 -7.21
CA ILE A 51 -1.71 8.85 -7.92
C ILE A 51 -3.07 9.14 -7.27
N GLY A 52 -3.88 8.10 -7.06
CA GLY A 52 -5.23 8.22 -6.50
C GLY A 52 -5.23 8.96 -5.16
N VAL A 53 -4.43 8.51 -4.19
CA VAL A 53 -4.40 9.13 -2.86
C VAL A 53 -3.92 10.58 -2.89
N ASN A 54 -2.97 10.92 -3.76
CA ASN A 54 -2.54 12.31 -3.91
C ASN A 54 -3.66 13.17 -4.52
N VAL A 55 -4.36 12.66 -5.52
CA VAL A 55 -5.52 13.34 -6.12
C VAL A 55 -6.70 13.45 -5.12
N ILE A 56 -6.84 12.52 -4.17
CA ILE A 56 -7.84 12.63 -3.09
C ILE A 56 -7.46 13.77 -2.15
N PHE A 57 -6.30 13.67 -1.50
CA PHE A 57 -6.01 14.44 -0.30
C PHE A 57 -5.29 15.76 -0.58
N PHE A 58 -4.56 15.89 -1.70
CA PHE A 58 -3.90 17.15 -2.01
C PHE A 58 -4.91 18.29 -2.19
N PRO A 59 -6.00 18.13 -2.98
CA PRO A 59 -7.04 19.14 -3.10
C PRO A 59 -7.74 19.50 -1.78
N GLN A 60 -7.81 18.57 -0.82
CA GLN A 60 -8.44 18.82 0.46
C GLN A 60 -7.68 19.84 1.31
N HIS A 61 -6.38 20.06 1.07
CA HIS A 61 -5.67 21.19 1.68
C HIS A 61 -6.25 22.52 1.21
N PHE A 62 -6.55 22.67 -0.09
CA PHE A 62 -7.18 23.89 -0.62
C PHE A 62 -8.60 24.08 -0.11
N LEU A 63 -9.41 23.01 -0.02
CA LEU A 63 -10.72 23.06 0.62
C LEU A 63 -10.63 23.51 2.09
N GLY A 64 -9.64 22.97 2.81
CA GLY A 64 -9.39 23.32 4.19
C GLY A 64 -8.97 24.78 4.40
N LEU A 65 -8.14 25.32 3.50
CA LEU A 65 -7.72 26.72 3.49
C LEU A 65 -8.87 27.67 3.10
N ALA A 66 -9.76 27.22 2.22
CA ALA A 66 -10.97 27.94 1.83
C ALA A 66 -12.10 27.87 2.89
N GLY A 67 -11.82 27.27 4.06
CA GLY A 67 -12.72 27.27 5.21
C GLY A 67 -13.73 26.12 5.25
N MET A 68 -13.67 25.14 4.34
CA MET A 68 -14.63 24.02 4.34
C MET A 68 -14.54 23.22 5.64
N PRO A 69 -15.60 23.17 6.46
CA PRO A 69 -15.61 22.40 7.70
C PRO A 69 -15.66 20.89 7.39
N ARG A 70 -15.04 20.10 8.26
CA ARG A 70 -15.13 18.63 8.18
C ARG A 70 -16.48 18.14 8.72
N ARG A 71 -16.90 16.92 8.32
CA ARG A 71 -18.10 16.23 8.83
C ARG A 71 -19.43 16.90 8.45
N ILE A 72 -19.48 17.56 7.30
CA ILE A 72 -20.71 18.14 6.75
C ILE A 72 -21.19 17.23 5.59
N PRO A 73 -22.50 16.93 5.50
CA PRO A 73 -23.04 16.07 4.45
C PRO A 73 -23.11 16.75 3.07
N ASP A 74 -23.22 18.08 3.02
CA ASP A 74 -23.36 18.89 1.80
C ASP A 74 -22.43 20.12 1.82
N TYR A 75 -22.30 20.80 0.68
CA TYR A 75 -21.44 21.97 0.55
C TYR A 75 -21.93 22.94 -0.53
N PRO A 76 -21.67 24.25 -0.40
CA PRO A 76 -21.94 25.23 -1.45
C PRO A 76 -21.11 24.98 -2.73
N ASP A 77 -21.60 25.48 -3.86
CA ASP A 77 -20.97 25.33 -5.19
C ASP A 77 -19.51 25.80 -5.24
N ALA A 78 -19.12 26.77 -4.38
CA ALA A 78 -17.75 27.25 -4.26
C ALA A 78 -16.72 26.13 -3.94
N TYR A 79 -17.16 25.03 -3.33
CA TYR A 79 -16.30 23.88 -2.99
C TYR A 79 -16.41 22.72 -3.99
N ALA A 80 -17.28 22.82 -5.00
CA ALA A 80 -17.61 21.71 -5.89
C ALA A 80 -16.41 21.21 -6.69
N LEU A 81 -15.59 22.11 -7.23
CA LEU A 81 -14.43 21.74 -8.06
C LEU A 81 -13.46 20.81 -7.31
N TRP A 82 -13.00 21.21 -6.12
CA TRP A 82 -12.01 20.43 -5.39
C TRP A 82 -12.60 19.14 -4.82
N ASN A 83 -13.88 19.13 -4.43
CA ASN A 83 -14.56 17.89 -4.05
C ASN A 83 -14.71 16.92 -5.23
N TYR A 84 -14.97 17.42 -6.43
CA TYR A 84 -15.01 16.60 -7.65
C TYR A 84 -13.64 16.00 -7.95
N VAL A 85 -12.56 16.78 -7.91
CA VAL A 85 -11.20 16.26 -8.11
C VAL A 85 -10.87 15.21 -7.04
N SER A 86 -11.18 15.45 -5.77
CA SER A 86 -10.99 14.45 -4.71
C SER A 86 -11.79 13.16 -4.96
N THR A 87 -13.00 13.28 -5.53
CA THR A 87 -13.83 12.13 -5.90
C THR A 87 -13.21 11.34 -7.05
N VAL A 88 -12.65 12.00 -8.07
CA VAL A 88 -11.90 11.33 -9.13
C VAL A 88 -10.69 10.57 -8.55
N GLY A 89 -9.95 11.19 -7.63
CA GLY A 89 -8.86 10.52 -6.93
C GLY A 89 -9.32 9.26 -6.16
N TYR A 90 -10.49 9.34 -5.53
CA TYR A 90 -11.09 8.21 -4.82
C TYR A 90 -11.39 7.05 -5.76
N MET A 91 -11.96 7.32 -6.94
CA MET A 91 -12.22 6.29 -7.94
C MET A 91 -10.93 5.64 -8.45
N ILE A 92 -9.85 6.42 -8.64
CA ILE A 92 -8.54 5.90 -9.03
C ILE A 92 -7.96 5.01 -7.93
N ALA A 93 -8.00 5.45 -6.67
CA ALA A 93 -7.52 4.65 -5.53
C ALA A 93 -8.36 3.37 -5.34
N GLY A 94 -9.68 3.44 -5.54
CA GLY A 94 -10.58 2.29 -5.54
C GLY A 94 -10.23 1.27 -6.62
N ALA A 95 -9.91 1.73 -7.84
CA ALA A 95 -9.36 0.86 -8.88
C ALA A 95 -8.03 0.23 -8.46
N GLY A 96 -7.14 1.00 -7.83
CA GLY A 96 -5.90 0.48 -7.22
C GLY A 96 -6.15 -0.67 -6.24
N ALA A 97 -7.14 -0.53 -5.34
CA ALA A 97 -7.51 -1.58 -4.41
C ALA A 97 -8.02 -2.86 -5.10
N LEU A 98 -8.78 -2.73 -6.20
CA LEU A 98 -9.19 -3.88 -7.00
C LEU A 98 -7.99 -4.56 -7.68
N VAL A 99 -7.04 -3.79 -8.21
CA VAL A 99 -5.78 -4.32 -8.78
C VAL A 99 -4.97 -5.07 -7.71
N PHE A 100 -4.92 -4.55 -6.48
CA PHE A 100 -4.28 -5.25 -5.36
C PHE A 100 -4.91 -6.61 -5.09
N LEU A 101 -6.25 -6.66 -4.92
CA LEU A 101 -6.96 -7.92 -4.68
C LEU A 101 -6.78 -8.93 -5.82
N TYR A 102 -6.75 -8.45 -7.06
CA TYR A 102 -6.42 -9.29 -8.21
C TYR A 102 -4.98 -9.82 -8.14
N GLY A 103 -4.02 -9.00 -7.76
CA GLY A 103 -2.63 -9.41 -7.52
C GLY A 103 -2.48 -10.46 -6.42
N VAL A 104 -3.23 -10.32 -5.32
CA VAL A 104 -3.32 -11.32 -4.24
C VAL A 104 -3.84 -12.65 -4.80
N PHE A 105 -4.94 -12.60 -5.55
CA PHE A 105 -5.54 -13.80 -6.16
C PHE A 105 -4.57 -14.52 -7.10
N LEU A 106 -3.87 -13.79 -7.97
CA LEU A 106 -2.86 -14.37 -8.88
C LEU A 106 -1.70 -15.02 -8.11
N THR A 107 -1.21 -14.33 -7.07
CA THR A 107 -0.12 -14.84 -6.21
C THR A 107 -0.54 -16.15 -5.56
N LEU A 108 -1.74 -16.22 -4.97
CA LEU A 108 -2.23 -17.42 -4.30
C LEU A 108 -2.54 -18.57 -5.26
N ARG A 109 -2.89 -18.30 -6.52
CA ARG A 109 -3.07 -19.33 -7.55
C ARG A 109 -1.79 -19.77 -8.26
N SER A 110 -0.67 -19.05 -8.06
CA SER A 110 0.59 -19.42 -8.69
C SER A 110 1.01 -20.84 -8.29
N LYS A 111 1.45 -21.61 -9.29
CA LYS A 111 2.05 -22.94 -9.13
C LYS A 111 3.58 -22.87 -9.04
N GLU A 112 4.15 -21.71 -9.35
CA GLU A 112 5.59 -21.46 -9.26
C GLU A 112 6.03 -21.27 -7.80
N ARG A 113 7.31 -21.50 -7.55
CA ARG A 113 7.94 -21.31 -6.24
C ARG A 113 9.04 -20.27 -6.33
N VAL A 114 9.10 -19.39 -5.34
CA VAL A 114 10.25 -18.50 -5.16
C VAL A 114 11.33 -19.20 -4.36
N GLY A 115 12.58 -18.79 -4.56
CA GLY A 115 13.69 -19.23 -3.73
C GLY A 115 13.61 -18.73 -2.29
N ASP A 116 14.52 -19.24 -1.47
CA ASP A 116 14.64 -18.95 -0.04
C ASP A 116 14.89 -17.46 0.24
N ASN A 117 15.71 -16.84 -0.62
CA ASN A 117 16.00 -15.41 -0.64
C ASN A 117 15.67 -14.78 -2.00
N GLN A 118 14.41 -14.34 -2.16
CA GLN A 118 13.93 -13.72 -3.40
C GLN A 118 14.54 -12.34 -3.69
N TRP A 119 15.13 -11.69 -2.68
CA TRP A 119 15.75 -10.35 -2.81
C TRP A 119 17.26 -10.41 -3.06
N GLY A 120 17.83 -11.62 -3.13
CA GLY A 120 19.24 -11.85 -3.41
C GLY A 120 20.17 -11.50 -2.24
N ALA A 121 21.47 -11.54 -2.51
CA ALA A 121 22.52 -11.45 -1.49
C ALA A 121 22.53 -10.15 -0.66
N SER A 122 21.86 -9.09 -1.12
CA SER A 122 21.71 -7.83 -0.38
C SER A 122 20.72 -7.93 0.79
N ALA A 123 19.81 -8.90 0.77
CA ALA A 123 18.90 -9.14 1.89
C ALA A 123 19.60 -10.06 2.91
N THR A 124 20.18 -9.44 3.94
CA THR A 124 21.10 -10.08 4.88
C THR A 124 20.52 -10.36 6.26
N THR A 125 19.25 -10.00 6.51
CA THR A 125 18.59 -10.32 7.78
C THR A 125 18.32 -11.82 7.91
N LEU A 126 18.22 -12.31 9.14
CA LEU A 126 18.13 -13.75 9.44
C LEU A 126 16.95 -14.45 8.76
N GLU A 127 15.84 -13.76 8.52
CA GLU A 127 14.67 -14.33 7.83
C GLU A 127 15.03 -14.90 6.45
N TRP A 128 15.97 -14.27 5.74
CA TRP A 128 16.39 -14.67 4.39
C TRP A 128 17.34 -15.86 4.36
N THR A 129 17.73 -16.38 5.53
CA THR A 129 18.52 -17.63 5.65
C THR A 129 17.66 -18.89 5.68
N LEU A 130 16.34 -18.74 5.84
CA LEU A 130 15.38 -19.85 5.93
C LEU A 130 14.78 -20.20 4.57
N SER A 131 14.08 -21.33 4.48
CA SER A 131 13.30 -21.67 3.28
C SER A 131 12.10 -20.75 3.05
N SER A 132 11.51 -20.80 1.85
CA SER A 132 10.25 -20.12 1.50
C SER A 132 9.16 -21.14 1.07
N PRO A 133 8.14 -21.45 1.88
CA PRO A 133 7.87 -20.93 3.22
C PRO A 133 8.84 -21.48 4.28
N PRO A 134 9.03 -20.77 5.40
CA PRO A 134 9.85 -21.26 6.50
C PRO A 134 9.22 -22.50 7.16
N PRO A 135 10.05 -23.41 7.72
CA PRO A 135 9.55 -24.56 8.48
C PRO A 135 8.88 -24.11 9.79
N PHE A 136 8.07 -24.99 10.38
CA PHE A 136 7.39 -24.73 11.66
C PHE A 136 8.38 -24.36 12.78
N HIS A 137 9.51 -25.07 12.86
CA HIS A 137 10.62 -24.74 13.73
C HIS A 137 11.79 -24.18 12.91
N GLN A 138 12.16 -22.91 13.13
CA GLN A 138 13.00 -22.14 12.22
C GLN A 138 14.49 -22.43 12.36
N PHE A 139 15.01 -22.53 13.59
CA PHE A 139 16.44 -22.65 13.85
C PHE A 139 16.72 -23.76 14.85
N ASN A 140 17.18 -24.92 14.35
CA ASN A 140 17.65 -26.02 15.22
C ASN A 140 18.92 -25.64 15.99
N THR A 141 19.75 -24.77 15.39
CA THR A 141 20.94 -24.19 16.00
C THR A 141 20.85 -22.66 15.89
N LEU A 142 21.12 -21.96 17.00
CA LEU A 142 21.01 -20.50 17.03
C LEU A 142 22.02 -19.87 16.05
N PRO A 143 21.58 -18.93 15.19
CA PRO A 143 22.48 -18.23 14.30
C PRO A 143 23.44 -17.34 15.09
N LYS A 144 24.72 -17.37 14.72
CA LYS A 144 25.74 -16.48 15.30
C LYS A 144 25.78 -15.20 14.48
N ILE A 145 25.33 -14.09 15.07
CA ILE A 145 25.43 -12.75 14.50
C ILE A 145 26.86 -12.24 14.76
N LYS A 146 27.54 -11.76 13.72
CA LYS A 146 28.88 -11.15 13.82
C LYS A 146 28.79 -9.66 13.55
#